data_AF-A0A4T0BJK5-F1
#
_entry.id   AF-A0A4T0BJK5-F1
#
_cell.length_a   1.000
_cell.length_b   1.000
_cell.length_c   1.000
_cell.angle_alpha   90.00
_cell.angle_beta   90.00
_cell.angle_gamma   90.00
#
_symmetry.space_group_name_H-M   'P 1'
#
loop_
_entity.id
_entity.type
_entity.pdbx_description
1 polymer ?
#
loop_
_entity_poly.entity_id
_entity_poly.type
_entity_poly.pdbx_seq_one_letter_code
_entity_poly.pdbx_strand_id
1 'polypeptide(L)'
;MADNMISASKARPSVKTEDDDSFISETNTSVKAEHISSASMPTTPISPSFKLQMCEIDLSEYQSDGTYQKPVQIQLQYRSNDTILLNELTCEFNRGHHVAALGFWAKCIGGPPNGYALYGTLIYGHPKGPTESYKHLAEHVVSMIKSNNANCACALCTGPSRILEVSGETFDHSEQ
;
A
#
# COMPACT_ATOMS: atom_id res chain seq x y z
N MET A 1 57.62 9.59 -4.20
CA MET A 1 57.11 10.41 -5.30
C MET A 1 55.82 11.06 -4.83
N ALA A 2 55.82 12.39 -4.81
CA ALA A 2 54.71 13.35 -4.77
C ALA A 2 53.66 13.31 -3.63
N ASP A 3 53.81 14.29 -2.74
CA ASP A 3 52.76 15.03 -2.02
C ASP A 3 51.77 15.77 -2.95
N ASN A 4 50.53 15.95 -2.50
CA ASN A 4 49.73 17.20 -2.55
C ASN A 4 48.28 16.91 -2.06
N MET A 5 47.73 17.43 -0.96
CA MET A 5 47.46 18.80 -0.49
C MET A 5 46.37 19.59 -1.25
N ILE A 6 45.31 19.93 -0.49
CA ILE A 6 44.52 21.20 -0.45
C ILE A 6 43.12 21.28 -1.12
N SER A 7 42.16 21.52 -0.21
CA SER A 7 40.90 22.30 -0.18
C SER A 7 40.46 23.15 -1.38
N ALA A 8 39.13 23.27 -1.55
CA ALA A 8 38.46 24.58 -1.65
C ALA A 8 36.93 24.49 -1.48
N SER A 9 36.41 25.30 -0.56
CA SER A 9 35.02 25.75 -0.49
C SER A 9 34.72 26.78 -1.59
N LYS A 10 33.50 26.81 -2.13
CA LYS A 10 32.86 27.99 -2.76
C LYS A 10 31.36 27.73 -2.92
N ALA A 11 30.50 28.25 -2.05
CA ALA A 11 29.79 29.54 -2.15
C ALA A 11 28.75 29.60 -3.29
N ARG A 12 27.48 29.81 -2.90
CA ARG A 12 26.33 30.21 -3.73
C ARG A 12 26.63 31.52 -4.50
N PRO A 13 25.86 31.78 -5.55
CA PRO A 13 25.18 33.07 -5.64
C PRO A 13 23.66 32.93 -5.71
N SER A 14 23.03 33.85 -4.98
CA SER A 14 21.65 34.27 -5.07
C SER A 14 21.40 34.93 -6.44
N VAL A 15 20.27 34.66 -7.07
CA VAL A 15 19.67 35.61 -8.02
C VAL A 15 18.21 35.80 -7.62
N LYS A 16 17.92 37.04 -7.27
CA LYS A 16 16.60 37.63 -7.15
C LYS A 16 16.18 38.07 -8.55
N THR A 17 14.91 37.89 -8.88
CA THR A 17 14.17 38.80 -9.76
C THR A 17 12.74 38.84 -9.23
N GLU A 18 12.48 39.95 -8.58
CA GLU A 18 11.17 40.54 -8.28
C GLU A 18 10.70 41.16 -9.60
N ASP A 19 9.42 41.00 -9.95
CA ASP A 19 8.61 41.88 -10.81
C ASP A 19 7.17 41.30 -10.69
N ASP A 20 6.35 41.81 -9.76
CA ASP A 20 5.38 42.89 -9.99
C ASP A 20 4.48 42.67 -11.20
N ASP A 21 3.22 42.32 -10.97
CA ASP A 21 2.10 43.12 -11.47
C ASP A 21 0.80 42.73 -10.75
N SER A 22 0.51 43.57 -9.76
CA SER A 22 -0.80 43.73 -9.13
C SER A 22 -1.81 44.21 -10.17
N PHE A 23 -2.70 43.34 -10.64
CA PHE A 23 -3.83 43.76 -11.47
C PHE A 23 -5.03 44.12 -10.59
N ILE A 24 -5.02 45.34 -10.07
CA ILE A 24 -6.22 45.99 -9.55
C ILE A 24 -6.90 46.65 -10.75
N SER A 25 -8.01 46.08 -11.22
CA SER A 25 -8.92 46.79 -12.11
C SER A 25 -10.12 47.28 -11.31
N GLU A 26 -9.98 48.48 -10.76
CA GLU A 26 -11.11 49.33 -10.43
C GLU A 26 -11.71 49.87 -11.73
N THR A 27 -12.95 49.52 -12.03
CA THR A 27 -13.77 50.26 -13.01
C THR A 27 -15.01 50.78 -12.30
N ASN A 28 -14.94 52.02 -11.86
CA ASN A 28 -16.10 52.81 -11.48
C ASN A 28 -16.88 53.18 -12.74
N THR A 29 -18.04 52.57 -12.97
CA THR A 29 -19.05 53.09 -13.90
C THR A 29 -20.39 53.15 -13.17
N SER A 30 -20.85 54.37 -12.95
CA SER A 30 -22.15 54.71 -12.39
C SER A 30 -23.25 54.32 -13.38
N VAL A 31 -24.13 53.39 -13.00
CA VAL A 31 -25.44 53.21 -13.63
C VAL A 31 -26.50 53.01 -12.53
N LYS A 32 -27.59 53.73 -12.75
CA LYS A 32 -28.73 54.04 -11.88
C LYS A 32 -29.51 52.78 -11.46
N ALA A 33 -30.08 52.88 -10.25
CA ALA A 33 -30.79 51.85 -9.50
C ALA A 33 -31.97 51.18 -10.22
N GLU A 34 -32.06 49.85 -10.09
CA GLU A 34 -33.33 49.11 -10.03
C GLU A 34 -33.23 47.98 -9.00
N HIS A 35 -34.27 47.89 -8.19
CA HIS A 35 -34.40 47.06 -6.99
C HIS A 35 -34.60 45.60 -7.40
N ILE A 36 -33.67 44.70 -7.09
CA ILE A 36 -33.88 43.25 -7.22
C ILE A 36 -33.36 42.50 -6.00
N SER A 37 -34.26 41.65 -5.50
CA SER A 37 -34.26 40.87 -4.27
C SER A 37 -32.92 40.36 -3.75
N SER A 38 -32.76 40.47 -2.43
CA SER A 38 -31.75 39.76 -1.63
C SER A 38 -31.91 38.24 -1.76
N ALA A 39 -31.36 37.66 -2.82
CA ALA A 39 -31.08 36.24 -2.89
C ALA A 39 -29.79 36.00 -2.09
N SER A 40 -29.96 35.55 -0.84
CA SER A 40 -28.89 34.98 -0.03
C SER A 40 -28.12 33.97 -0.88
N MET A 41 -26.83 34.23 -1.12
CA MET A 41 -25.94 33.26 -1.73
C MET A 41 -26.01 31.97 -0.92
N PRO A 42 -26.21 30.79 -1.55
CA PRO A 42 -26.02 29.54 -0.84
C PRO A 42 -24.54 29.46 -0.50
N THR A 43 -24.21 29.65 0.77
CA THR A 43 -22.88 29.33 1.31
C THR A 43 -22.63 27.87 0.99
N THR A 44 -21.79 27.60 -0.02
CA THR A 44 -21.30 26.25 -0.28
C THR A 44 -20.74 25.74 1.04
N PRO A 45 -21.22 24.60 1.57
CA PRO A 45 -20.65 24.03 2.77
C PRO A 45 -19.19 23.73 2.44
N ILE A 46 -18.27 24.37 3.17
CA ILE A 46 -16.85 24.07 3.14
C ILE A 46 -16.76 22.56 3.39
N SER A 47 -16.42 21.80 2.35
CA SER A 47 -16.26 20.36 2.46
C SER A 47 -15.29 20.09 3.61
N PRO A 48 -15.63 19.20 4.56
CA PRO A 48 -14.66 18.82 5.57
C PRO A 48 -13.43 18.28 4.85
N SER A 49 -12.29 18.91 5.08
CA SER A 49 -11.00 18.41 4.61
C SER A 49 -10.81 17.03 5.24
N PHE A 50 -11.10 15.97 4.48
CA PHE A 50 -10.98 14.60 4.96
C PHE A 50 -9.49 14.29 5.08
N LYS A 51 -8.93 14.52 6.27
CA LYS A 51 -7.58 14.10 6.61
C LYS A 51 -7.63 12.60 6.89
N LEU A 52 -7.06 11.81 6.00
CA LEU A 52 -6.83 10.39 6.22
C LEU A 52 -5.96 10.19 7.47
N GLN A 53 -6.43 9.35 8.39
CA GLN A 53 -5.68 8.99 9.61
C GLN A 53 -4.75 7.80 9.34
N MET A 54 -3.68 7.69 10.14
CA MET A 54 -2.84 6.49 10.18
C MET A 54 -3.39 5.55 11.25
N CYS A 55 -3.67 4.31 10.86
CA CYS A 55 -4.24 3.28 11.72
C CYS A 55 -3.27 2.09 11.82
N GLU A 56 -2.99 1.67 13.04
CA GLU A 56 -2.27 0.41 13.26
C GLU A 56 -3.23 -0.76 13.05
N ILE A 57 -2.82 -1.73 12.25
CA ILE A 57 -3.62 -2.93 11.95
C ILE A 57 -2.78 -4.18 12.24
N ASP A 58 -3.30 -5.07 13.07
CA ASP A 58 -2.75 -6.41 13.23
C ASP A 58 -3.47 -7.37 12.28
N LEU A 59 -2.75 -7.87 11.27
CA LEU A 59 -3.35 -8.71 10.24
C LEU A 59 -3.70 -10.11 10.77
N SER A 60 -3.10 -10.52 11.88
CA SER A 60 -3.38 -11.81 12.52
C SER A 60 -4.74 -11.85 13.23
N GLU A 61 -5.37 -10.69 13.46
CA GLU A 61 -6.69 -10.57 14.08
C GLU A 61 -7.85 -10.73 13.07
N TYR A 62 -7.56 -10.67 11.77
CA TYR A 62 -8.56 -10.81 10.72
C TYR A 62 -8.79 -12.28 10.35
N GLN A 63 -10.00 -12.60 9.91
CA GLN A 63 -10.28 -13.92 9.35
C GLN A 63 -9.43 -14.15 8.10
N SER A 64 -8.62 -15.20 8.15
CA SER A 64 -7.64 -15.53 7.11
C SER A 64 -8.03 -16.82 6.39
N ASP A 65 -7.71 -16.89 5.10
CA ASP A 65 -7.77 -18.10 4.28
C ASP A 65 -6.40 -18.79 4.12
N GLY A 66 -5.43 -18.39 4.95
CA GLY A 66 -4.07 -18.90 4.90
C GLY A 66 -3.99 -20.41 5.10
N THR A 67 -3.18 -21.05 4.26
CA THR A 67 -3.07 -22.52 4.17
C THR A 67 -1.92 -23.11 4.95
N TYR A 68 -1.09 -22.30 5.61
CA TYR A 68 0.12 -22.74 6.33
C TYR A 68 1.12 -23.52 5.45
N GLN A 69 1.06 -23.28 4.13
CA GLN A 69 2.02 -23.84 3.20
C GLN A 69 3.44 -23.39 3.54
N LYS A 70 4.40 -24.26 3.26
CA LYS A 70 5.83 -23.99 3.39
C LYS A 70 6.59 -24.64 2.22
N PRO A 71 7.82 -24.18 1.92
CA PRO A 71 8.64 -24.80 0.89
C PRO A 71 8.85 -26.30 1.12
N VAL A 72 8.83 -27.09 0.05
CA VAL A 72 9.11 -28.54 0.13
C VAL A 72 10.59 -28.78 0.45
N GLN A 73 11.49 -28.08 -0.23
CA GLN A 73 12.93 -28.20 0.04
C GLN A 73 13.26 -27.68 1.44
N ILE A 74 13.81 -28.58 2.28
CA ILE A 74 14.16 -28.30 3.69
C ILE A 74 15.07 -27.07 3.83
N GLN A 75 16.03 -26.91 2.92
CA GLN A 75 16.96 -25.77 2.92
C GLN A 75 16.25 -24.41 2.76
N LEU A 76 15.05 -24.38 2.18
CA LEU A 76 14.25 -23.17 1.97
C LEU A 76 13.21 -22.95 3.08
N GLN A 77 13.05 -23.88 4.03
CA GLN A 77 12.07 -23.76 5.12
C GLN A 77 12.50 -22.79 6.24
N TYR A 78 13.53 -21.97 6.02
CA TYR A 78 13.86 -20.88 6.94
C TYR A 78 12.85 -19.74 6.78
N ARG A 79 11.97 -19.59 7.77
CA ARG A 79 10.98 -18.51 7.82
C ARG A 79 11.69 -17.18 8.06
N SER A 80 11.43 -16.22 7.18
CA SER A 80 11.89 -14.83 7.34
C SER A 80 11.19 -14.16 8.52
N ASN A 81 11.82 -13.12 9.08
CA ASN A 81 11.22 -12.32 10.14
C ASN A 81 9.94 -11.64 9.63
N ASP A 82 8.84 -11.78 10.38
CA ASP A 82 7.53 -11.24 10.02
C ASP A 82 7.56 -9.72 9.81
N THR A 83 8.43 -8.98 10.52
CA THR A 83 8.58 -7.52 10.34
C THR A 83 8.94 -7.12 8.91
N ILE A 84 9.65 -7.97 8.16
CA ILE A 84 9.96 -7.71 6.75
C ILE A 84 8.66 -7.70 5.94
N LEU A 85 7.85 -8.74 6.10
CA LEU A 85 6.56 -8.85 5.40
C LEU A 85 5.60 -7.72 5.78
N LEU A 86 5.54 -7.35 7.06
CA LEU A 86 4.67 -6.28 7.56
C LEU A 86 5.09 -4.89 7.05
N ASN A 87 6.41 -4.62 6.97
CA ASN A 87 6.91 -3.37 6.43
C ASN A 87 6.59 -3.23 4.93
N GLU A 88 6.80 -4.29 4.15
CA GLU A 88 6.48 -4.28 2.72
C GLU A 88 4.97 -4.15 2.48
N LEU A 89 4.13 -4.81 3.27
CA LEU A 89 2.68 -4.63 3.22
C LEU A 89 2.23 -3.22 3.59
N THR A 90 2.86 -2.63 4.60
CA THR A 90 2.63 -1.22 4.97
C THR A 90 2.95 -0.30 3.79
N CYS A 91 4.06 -0.52 3.09
CA CYS A 91 4.43 0.24 1.90
C CYS A 91 3.39 0.07 0.77
N GLU A 92 2.95 -1.17 0.49
CA GLU A 92 1.97 -1.43 -0.57
C GLU A 92 0.58 -0.87 -0.24
N PHE A 93 0.06 -1.05 0.97
CA PHE A 93 -1.24 -0.47 1.37
C PHE A 93 -1.30 1.04 1.25
N ASN A 94 -0.17 1.69 1.49
CA ASN A 94 -0.06 3.13 1.41
C ASN A 94 0.22 3.62 -0.02
N ARG A 95 0.08 2.76 -1.04
CA ARG A 95 -0.08 3.17 -2.44
C ARG A 95 -1.55 3.56 -2.70
N GLY A 96 -1.76 4.64 -3.43
CA GLY A 96 -3.05 5.37 -3.45
C GLY A 96 -4.33 4.56 -3.70
N HIS A 97 -4.28 3.45 -4.44
CA HIS A 97 -5.46 2.62 -4.71
C HIS A 97 -5.93 1.79 -3.50
N HIS A 98 -5.00 1.32 -2.66
CA HIS A 98 -5.33 0.60 -1.43
C HIS A 98 -5.82 1.55 -0.32
N VAL A 99 -5.21 2.73 -0.20
CA VAL A 99 -5.68 3.79 0.70
C VAL A 99 -7.12 4.19 0.38
N ALA A 100 -7.45 4.39 -0.90
CA ALA A 100 -8.81 4.67 -1.34
C ALA A 100 -9.79 3.52 -1.00
N ALA A 101 -9.32 2.28 -1.06
CA ALA A 101 -10.12 1.10 -0.72
C ALA A 101 -10.35 0.94 0.78
N LEU A 102 -9.37 1.29 1.63
CA LEU A 102 -9.43 1.14 3.08
C LEU A 102 -10.03 2.36 3.79
N GLY A 103 -9.85 3.57 3.22
CA GLY A 103 -10.28 4.83 3.83
C GLY A 103 -9.34 5.39 4.88
N PHE A 104 -8.14 4.81 5.05
CA PHE A 104 -7.10 5.24 5.99
C PHE A 104 -5.71 4.82 5.49
N TRP A 105 -4.67 5.43 6.07
CA TRP A 105 -3.29 4.96 5.94
C TRP A 105 -3.05 3.82 6.92
N ALA A 106 -2.45 2.73 6.48
CA ALA A 106 -2.23 1.55 7.31
C ALA A 106 -0.80 1.48 7.84
N LYS A 107 -0.62 1.03 9.07
CA LYS A 107 0.66 0.56 9.61
C LYS A 107 0.46 -0.87 10.12
N CYS A 108 1.04 -1.84 9.43
CA CYS A 108 0.92 -3.24 9.83
C CYS A 108 1.77 -3.51 11.08
N ILE A 109 1.15 -4.08 12.10
CA ILE A 109 1.78 -4.44 13.37
C ILE A 109 1.46 -5.90 13.73
N GLY A 110 2.07 -6.42 14.80
CA GLY A 110 1.79 -7.76 15.29
C GLY A 110 2.32 -8.83 14.34
N GLY A 111 1.41 -9.52 13.64
CA GLY A 111 1.74 -10.63 12.74
C GLY A 111 1.09 -10.52 11.35
N PRO A 112 1.55 -11.33 10.38
CA PRO A 112 0.89 -11.46 9.09
C PRO A 112 -0.47 -12.14 9.25
N PRO A 113 -1.32 -12.18 8.21
CA PRO A 113 -2.55 -12.96 8.24
C PRO A 113 -2.26 -14.42 8.62
N ASN A 114 -3.11 -15.01 9.46
CA ASN A 114 -2.88 -16.37 9.94
C ASN A 114 -2.69 -17.35 8.78
N GLY A 115 -1.64 -18.16 8.84
CA GLY A 115 -1.30 -19.12 7.78
C GLY A 115 -0.49 -18.56 6.61
N TYR A 116 -0.11 -17.27 6.65
CA TYR A 116 0.83 -16.67 5.71
C TYR A 116 2.22 -16.48 6.34
N ALA A 117 3.27 -16.66 5.54
CA ALA A 117 4.65 -16.44 5.95
C ALA A 117 5.57 -16.20 4.75
N LEU A 118 6.63 -15.44 4.98
CA LEU A 118 7.70 -15.23 4.00
C LEU A 118 8.80 -16.29 4.22
N TYR A 119 9.17 -16.98 3.15
CA TYR A 119 10.30 -17.93 3.11
C TYR A 119 11.24 -17.51 1.97
N GLY A 120 12.42 -16.98 2.33
CA GLY A 120 13.30 -16.35 1.36
C GLY A 120 12.62 -15.14 0.71
N THR A 121 12.35 -15.23 -0.61
CA THR A 121 11.66 -14.20 -1.40
C THR A 121 10.19 -14.51 -1.68
N LEU A 122 9.72 -15.72 -1.33
CA LEU A 122 8.37 -16.18 -1.64
C LEU A 122 7.47 -16.10 -0.41
N ILE A 123 6.30 -15.54 -0.62
CA ILE A 123 5.20 -15.46 0.32
C ILE A 123 4.35 -16.71 0.12
N TYR A 124 4.24 -17.53 1.16
CA TYR A 124 3.37 -18.70 1.22
C TYR A 124 2.11 -18.38 2.03
N GLY A 125 1.07 -19.19 1.83
CA GLY A 125 -0.19 -19.12 2.56
C GLY A 125 -1.41 -18.99 1.66
N HIS A 126 -1.29 -18.34 0.50
CA HIS A 126 -2.42 -18.17 -0.40
C HIS A 126 -2.96 -19.53 -0.89
N PRO A 127 -4.29 -19.76 -0.92
CA PRO A 127 -4.90 -21.02 -1.36
C PRO A 127 -4.55 -21.51 -2.78
N LYS A 128 -3.90 -20.67 -3.57
CA LYS A 128 -3.53 -20.92 -4.97
C LYS A 128 -2.02 -20.94 -5.20
N GLY A 129 -1.25 -21.07 -4.12
CA GLY A 129 0.20 -21.21 -4.14
C GLY A 129 0.94 -19.89 -3.85
N PRO A 130 2.28 -19.97 -3.78
CA PRO A 130 3.11 -18.84 -3.35
C PRO A 130 3.21 -17.72 -4.37
N THR A 131 3.67 -16.56 -3.93
CA THR A 131 3.92 -15.36 -4.76
C THR A 131 5.14 -14.60 -4.26
N GLU A 132 5.89 -13.96 -5.15
CA GLU A 132 6.96 -13.00 -4.80
C GLU A 132 6.44 -11.56 -4.71
N SER A 133 5.20 -11.32 -5.14
CA SER A 133 4.63 -9.98 -5.25
C SER A 133 3.88 -9.58 -3.97
N TYR A 134 4.43 -8.61 -3.25
CA TYR A 134 3.75 -7.97 -2.12
C TYR A 134 2.47 -7.25 -2.54
N LYS A 135 2.43 -6.69 -3.75
CA LYS A 135 1.22 -6.09 -4.31
C LYS A 135 0.07 -7.11 -4.39
N HIS A 136 0.33 -8.32 -4.89
CA HIS A 136 -0.69 -9.36 -4.96
C HIS A 136 -1.19 -9.77 -3.57
N LEU A 137 -0.28 -9.87 -2.60
CA LEU A 137 -0.69 -10.13 -1.22
C LEU A 137 -1.51 -8.97 -0.67
N ALA A 138 -1.10 -7.71 -0.87
CA ALA A 138 -1.82 -6.54 -0.38
C ALA A 138 -3.26 -6.47 -0.95
N GLU A 139 -3.45 -6.70 -2.25
CA GLU A 139 -4.77 -6.82 -2.87
C GLU A 139 -5.62 -7.91 -2.18
N HIS A 140 -5.03 -9.06 -1.90
CA HIS A 140 -5.71 -10.15 -1.22
C HIS A 140 -6.08 -9.81 0.24
N VAL A 141 -5.15 -9.19 0.97
CA VAL A 141 -5.37 -8.78 2.36
C VAL A 141 -6.42 -7.69 2.46
N VAL A 142 -6.52 -6.76 1.51
CA VAL A 142 -7.62 -5.79 1.49
C VAL A 142 -8.98 -6.50 1.38
N SER A 143 -9.08 -7.57 0.59
CA SER A 143 -10.28 -8.40 0.56
C SER A 143 -10.55 -9.12 1.90
N MET A 144 -9.51 -9.58 2.60
CA MET A 144 -9.64 -10.17 3.95
C MET A 144 -10.15 -9.15 4.97
N ILE A 145 -9.58 -7.96 5.00
CA ILE A 145 -10.01 -6.84 5.88
C ILE A 145 -11.48 -6.49 5.62
N LYS A 146 -11.91 -6.52 4.35
CA LYS A 146 -13.30 -6.28 3.95
C LYS A 146 -14.23 -7.50 4.10
N SER A 147 -13.70 -8.63 4.56
CA SER A 147 -14.41 -9.91 4.63
C SER A 147 -15.07 -10.32 3.30
N ASN A 148 -14.40 -10.04 2.18
CA ASN A 148 -14.91 -10.25 0.82
C ASN A 148 -13.94 -11.07 -0.06
N ASN A 149 -13.39 -12.16 0.50
CA ASN A 149 -12.43 -13.03 -0.19
C ASN A 149 -13.02 -13.68 -1.45
N ALA A 150 -14.34 -13.93 -1.47
CA ALA A 150 -15.02 -14.52 -2.62
C ALA A 150 -14.94 -13.66 -3.89
N ASN A 151 -14.83 -12.33 -3.74
CA ASN A 151 -14.69 -11.39 -4.85
C ASN A 151 -13.29 -10.77 -4.88
N CYS A 152 -12.28 -11.50 -4.41
CA CYS A 152 -10.91 -11.00 -4.40
C CYS A 152 -10.37 -10.80 -5.82
N ALA A 153 -9.87 -9.59 -6.08
CA ALA A 153 -9.34 -9.18 -7.37
C ALA A 153 -7.84 -9.46 -7.54
N CYS A 154 -7.16 -10.04 -6.54
CA CYS A 154 -5.72 -10.29 -6.62
C CYS A 154 -5.40 -11.23 -7.80
N ALA A 155 -4.20 -11.09 -8.36
CA ALA A 155 -3.78 -11.86 -9.54
C ALA A 155 -3.85 -13.39 -9.35
N LEU A 156 -3.69 -13.89 -8.12
CA LEU A 156 -3.85 -15.31 -7.84
C LEU A 156 -5.33 -15.72 -7.86
N CYS A 157 -6.22 -14.95 -7.24
CA CYS A 157 -7.66 -15.21 -7.21
C CYS A 157 -8.32 -15.12 -8.58
N THR A 158 -7.86 -14.20 -9.44
CA THR A 158 -8.41 -14.00 -10.79
C THR A 158 -7.70 -14.81 -11.87
N GLY A 159 -6.44 -15.17 -11.64
CA GLY A 159 -5.64 -15.97 -12.56
C GLY A 159 -5.97 -17.46 -12.55
N PRO A 160 -5.45 -18.22 -13.53
CA PRO A 160 -5.57 -19.67 -13.56
C PRO A 160 -4.92 -20.28 -12.31
N SER A 161 -5.63 -21.22 -11.67
CA SER A 161 -5.12 -21.93 -10.50
C SER A 161 -3.88 -22.74 -10.87
N ARG A 162 -2.70 -22.29 -10.42
CA ARG A 162 -1.47 -23.07 -10.48
C ARG A 162 -1.40 -23.97 -9.26
N ILE A 163 -2.01 -25.15 -9.34
CA ILE A 163 -1.78 -26.18 -8.33
C ILE A 163 -0.32 -26.61 -8.50
N LEU A 164 0.53 -26.22 -7.57
CA LEU A 164 1.86 -26.82 -7.47
C LEU A 164 1.60 -28.26 -7.03
N GLU A 165 1.80 -29.22 -7.93
CA GLU A 165 1.66 -30.64 -7.60
C GLU A 165 2.55 -30.94 -6.39
N VAL A 166 1.91 -31.17 -5.24
CA VAL A 166 2.54 -31.84 -4.12
C VAL A 166 2.82 -33.23 -4.64
N SER A 167 4.08 -33.52 -4.94
CA SER A 167 4.54 -34.89 -5.18
C SER A 167 4.18 -35.70 -3.94
N GLY A 168 3.05 -36.41 -4.01
CA GLY A 168 2.64 -37.38 -3.02
C GLY A 168 3.65 -38.51 -3.08
N GLU A 169 4.59 -38.52 -2.15
CA GLU A 169 5.44 -39.67 -1.91
C GLU A 169 4.53 -40.78 -1.37
N THR A 170 4.11 -41.68 -2.26
CA THR A 170 3.44 -42.92 -1.88
C THR A 170 4.44 -43.74 -1.07
N PHE A 171 4.23 -43.82 0.25
CA PHE A 171 4.85 -44.85 1.07
C PHE A 171 4.27 -46.20 0.65
N ASP A 172 4.98 -46.89 -0.25
CA ASP A 172 4.78 -48.33 -0.46
C ASP A 172 5.20 -49.04 0.83
N HIS A 173 4.20 -49.42 1.65
CA HIS A 173 4.38 -50.49 2.62
C HIS A 173 4.49 -51.81 1.85
N SER A 174 5.72 -52.15 1.43
CA SER A 174 6.06 -53.53 1.14
C SER A 174 6.34 -54.24 2.47
N GLU A 175 5.30 -54.83 3.03
CA GLU A 175 5.45 -55.96 3.95
C GLU A 175 5.65 -57.24 3.12
N GLN A 176 6.81 -57.86 3.25
CA GLN A 176 7.02 -59.30 3.05
C GLN A 176 8.30 -59.77 3.76
#